data_AF-A0A392MAC8-F1
#
_entry.id   AF-A0A392MAC8-F1
#
_cell.length_a   1.000
_cell.length_b   1.000
_cell.length_c   1.000
_cell.angle_alpha   90.00
_cell.angle_beta   90.00
_cell.angle_gamma   90.00
#
_symmetry.space_group_name_H-M   'P 1'
#
loop_
_entity.id
_entity.type
_entity.pdbx_description
1 polymer ?
#
loop_
_entity_poly.entity_id
_entity_poly.type
_entity_poly.pdbx_seq_one_letter_code
_entity_poly.pdbx_strand_id
1 'polypeptide(L)'
;VRFMGEQSHLSMDLDEIMLVTLENYTGLQSNSNPPKEFPNEDCSSTDTSKKDHLWLKLVAGTGIDSMLDTAKDPAYWSKACLYNMVKLAREATTLRRVLEPLFHYFDTQNQWSSEKEEAARVLMYLQSLLEDSGDNSYLLLSILVKHLDHKNVSKQPILQINITNTITQLAQNVKQQASVTIIGAISDLIKHLRKCLQNLGSSSSFGNNEYKLNTELQSALEMCILQLSNKVGDVGPILDLMAVVLENISTTTIVARTTIYAVYQTAKLVTSIPNTFPDALFHQLLLVMAHPDHETRIGAHSVFSTVLMPSPFSPQLDHKTKMAQKVPSESFSIQHESFLGAEQINRKHVEGGAVVDV
;
A
#
# COMPACT_ATOMS: atom_id res chain seq x y z
N VAL A 1 -16.16 20.27 20.95
CA VAL A 1 -17.05 19.85 19.82
C VAL A 1 -17.70 21.04 19.11
N ARG A 2 -18.53 21.87 19.76
CA ARG A 2 -19.13 23.08 19.12
C ARG A 2 -18.10 24.05 18.53
N PHE A 3 -16.98 24.27 19.22
CA PHE A 3 -15.94 25.19 18.79
C PHE A 3 -15.30 24.85 17.44
N MET A 4 -15.14 23.56 17.12
CA MET A 4 -14.57 23.15 15.84
C MET A 4 -15.56 23.29 14.68
N GLY A 5 -16.87 23.27 14.93
CA GLY A 5 -17.89 23.38 13.87
C GLY A 5 -18.07 24.80 13.31
N GLU A 6 -17.60 25.84 14.02
CA GLU A 6 -17.88 27.24 13.72
C GLU A 6 -16.64 28.04 13.26
N GLN A 7 -15.42 27.53 13.47
CA GLN A 7 -14.17 28.22 13.14
C GLN A 7 -13.40 27.45 12.05
N SER A 8 -13.21 28.06 10.88
CA SER A 8 -12.47 27.49 9.74
C SER A 8 -10.95 27.61 9.86
N HIS A 9 -10.46 28.31 10.88
CA HIS A 9 -9.03 28.40 11.20
C HIS A 9 -8.64 27.25 12.13
N LEU A 10 -7.68 26.44 11.72
CA LEU A 10 -7.05 25.41 12.56
C LEU A 10 -6.41 26.10 13.79
N SER A 11 -6.89 25.77 15.00
CA SER A 11 -6.34 26.30 16.24
C SER A 11 -4.87 25.88 16.44
N MET A 12 -4.09 26.69 17.15
CA MET A 12 -2.76 26.28 17.63
C MET A 12 -2.82 25.02 18.50
N ASP A 13 -3.97 24.74 19.10
CA ASP A 13 -4.20 23.59 19.98
C ASP A 13 -4.66 22.34 19.22
N LEU A 14 -4.62 22.33 17.86
CA LEU A 14 -5.08 21.17 17.10
C LEU A 14 -4.35 19.89 17.52
N ASP A 15 -3.05 19.98 17.75
CA ASP A 15 -2.23 18.84 18.16
C ASP A 15 -2.72 18.26 19.49
N GLU A 16 -2.98 19.12 20.49
CA GLU A 16 -3.50 18.71 21.80
C GLU A 16 -4.92 18.12 21.69
N ILE A 17 -5.80 18.76 20.90
CA ILE A 17 -7.15 18.24 20.66
C ILE A 17 -7.07 16.88 19.96
N MET A 18 -6.17 16.71 18.99
CA MET A 18 -5.97 15.44 18.28
C MET A 18 -5.47 14.35 19.23
N LEU A 19 -4.49 14.66 20.09
CA LEU A 19 -3.96 13.75 21.10
C LEU A 19 -5.08 13.24 22.01
N VAL A 20 -5.83 14.15 22.64
CA VAL A 20 -6.96 13.79 23.53
C VAL A 20 -8.03 13.00 22.78
N THR A 21 -8.29 13.36 21.51
CA THR A 21 -9.24 12.64 20.66
C THR A 21 -8.80 11.20 20.41
N LEU A 22 -7.52 10.96 20.13
CA LEU A 22 -7.01 9.62 19.83
C LEU A 22 -6.86 8.75 21.09
N GLU A 23 -6.50 9.34 22.24
CA GLU A 23 -6.48 8.63 23.52
C GLU A 23 -7.87 8.11 23.93
N ASN A 24 -8.92 8.88 23.65
CA ASN A 24 -10.29 8.51 23.97
C ASN A 24 -10.95 7.64 22.89
N TYR A 25 -10.31 7.45 21.73
CA TYR A 25 -10.88 6.69 20.61
C TYR A 25 -11.09 5.20 20.95
N THR A 26 -10.28 4.64 21.86
CA THR A 26 -10.27 3.20 22.18
C THR A 26 -10.38 2.82 23.65
N GLY A 27 -10.64 3.81 24.51
CA GLY A 27 -10.58 3.68 25.96
C GLY A 27 -11.51 2.65 26.65
N LEU A 28 -12.15 1.71 25.94
CA LEU A 28 -13.10 0.77 26.55
C LEU A 28 -13.06 -0.69 26.07
N GLN A 29 -12.07 -1.14 25.30
CA GLN A 29 -12.02 -2.58 24.92
C GLN A 29 -11.42 -3.52 25.99
N SER A 30 -10.83 -3.02 27.07
CA SER A 30 -10.20 -3.90 28.07
C SER A 30 -11.11 -4.43 29.18
N ASN A 31 -12.39 -4.01 29.31
CA ASN A 31 -13.22 -4.43 30.46
C ASN A 31 -14.75 -4.44 30.25
N SER A 32 -15.25 -4.69 29.04
CA SER A 32 -16.68 -4.97 28.87
C SER A 32 -16.90 -6.07 27.83
N ASN A 33 -17.69 -7.07 28.21
CA ASN A 33 -18.20 -8.10 27.31
C ASN A 33 -18.61 -7.48 25.97
N PRO A 34 -18.33 -8.14 24.83
CA PRO A 34 -18.74 -7.65 23.53
C PRO A 34 -20.26 -7.42 23.55
N PRO A 35 -20.76 -6.28 23.04
CA PRO A 35 -22.17 -6.15 22.77
C PRO A 35 -22.59 -7.34 21.90
N LYS A 36 -23.55 -8.11 22.39
CA LYS A 36 -24.16 -9.19 21.63
C LYS A 36 -24.67 -8.62 20.30
N GLU A 37 -24.36 -9.36 19.24
CA GLU A 37 -24.95 -9.27 17.90
C GLU A 37 -24.54 -8.04 17.07
N PHE A 38 -23.41 -8.19 16.37
CA PHE A 38 -23.41 -7.81 14.96
C PHE A 38 -24.36 -8.77 14.24
N PRO A 39 -25.40 -8.30 13.52
CA PRO A 39 -26.17 -9.19 12.68
C PRO A 39 -25.26 -9.69 11.55
N ASN A 40 -24.87 -10.96 11.64
CA ASN A 40 -24.58 -11.75 10.46
C ASN A 40 -25.87 -11.80 9.65
N GLU A 41 -25.86 -11.28 8.43
CA GLU A 41 -26.72 -11.80 7.37
C GLU A 41 -26.22 -11.34 6.00
N ASP A 42 -25.72 -12.35 5.28
CA ASP A 42 -25.81 -12.60 3.86
C ASP A 42 -25.58 -11.49 2.82
N CYS A 43 -24.61 -11.81 1.98
CA CYS A 43 -24.34 -11.25 0.67
C CYS A 43 -25.59 -11.31 -0.23
N SER A 44 -26.46 -10.31 -0.16
CA SER A 44 -27.36 -9.98 -1.25
C SER A 44 -27.67 -8.48 -1.26
N SER A 45 -27.60 -7.91 -2.46
CA SER A 45 -27.78 -6.49 -2.74
C SER A 45 -28.99 -5.87 -2.04
N THR A 46 -28.78 -4.86 -1.19
CA THR A 46 -29.69 -3.69 -1.08
C THR A 46 -29.00 -2.53 -0.34
N ASP A 47 -28.63 -1.52 -1.12
CA ASP A 47 -28.71 -0.09 -0.82
C ASP A 47 -28.03 0.42 0.50
N THR A 48 -26.72 0.64 0.41
CA THR A 48 -25.88 1.32 1.42
C THR A 48 -26.34 2.74 1.76
N SER A 49 -27.12 3.41 0.89
CA SER A 49 -27.55 4.81 1.07
C SER A 49 -28.45 5.05 2.30
N LYS A 50 -29.13 4.01 2.82
CA LYS A 50 -30.07 4.15 3.94
C LYS A 50 -29.42 4.08 5.33
N LYS A 51 -28.28 3.38 5.47
CA LYS A 51 -27.57 3.26 6.77
C LYS A 51 -26.78 4.54 7.08
N ASP A 52 -26.19 5.17 6.08
CA ASP A 52 -25.40 6.40 6.26
C ASP A 52 -26.30 7.60 6.60
N HIS A 53 -27.53 7.61 6.06
CA HIS A 53 -28.55 8.60 6.40
C HIS A 53 -28.99 8.56 7.88
N LEU A 54 -28.89 7.41 8.55
CA LEU A 54 -29.22 7.27 9.98
C LEU A 54 -28.10 7.83 10.87
N TRP A 55 -26.83 7.57 10.55
CA TRP A 55 -25.68 8.10 11.28
C TRP A 55 -25.51 9.61 11.12
N LEU A 56 -25.69 10.13 9.90
CA LEU A 56 -25.67 11.57 9.62
C LEU A 56 -26.81 12.32 10.33
N LYS A 57 -27.99 11.70 10.46
CA LYS A 57 -29.16 12.29 11.12
C LYS A 57 -29.06 12.24 12.66
N LEU A 58 -28.36 11.24 13.19
CA LEU A 58 -27.98 11.13 14.60
C LEU A 58 -26.98 12.22 15.02
N VAL A 59 -25.96 12.47 14.21
CA VAL A 59 -24.94 13.52 14.47
C VAL A 59 -25.47 14.94 14.18
N ALA A 60 -26.44 15.09 13.27
CA ALA A 60 -27.11 16.36 12.97
C ALA A 60 -28.23 16.75 13.95
N GLY A 61 -28.43 16.00 15.05
CA GLY A 61 -29.23 16.45 16.19
C GLY A 61 -30.75 16.35 16.06
N THR A 62 -31.30 15.31 15.40
CA THR A 62 -32.77 15.12 15.30
C THR A 62 -33.30 13.75 15.75
N GLY A 63 -32.53 13.00 16.55
CA GLY A 63 -32.98 11.74 17.18
C GLY A 63 -32.67 11.72 18.67
N ILE A 64 -33.58 12.23 19.50
CA ILE A 64 -33.33 12.56 20.91
C ILE A 64 -33.37 11.31 21.83
N ASP A 65 -34.05 10.23 21.45
CA ASP A 65 -34.36 9.15 22.41
C ASP A 65 -33.29 8.03 22.51
N SER A 66 -32.35 7.92 21.57
CA SER A 66 -31.21 6.99 21.66
C SER A 66 -29.90 7.64 22.13
N MET A 67 -29.94 8.94 22.43
CA MET A 67 -28.76 9.78 22.63
C MET A 67 -28.19 9.72 24.06
N LEU A 68 -29.00 9.33 25.05
CA LEU A 68 -28.68 9.50 26.46
C LEU A 68 -27.59 8.55 27.00
N ASP A 69 -27.46 7.35 26.43
CA ASP A 69 -26.46 6.36 26.88
C ASP A 69 -25.17 6.41 26.04
N THR A 70 -25.26 6.73 24.75
CA THR A 70 -24.09 6.90 23.86
C THR A 70 -23.29 8.16 24.17
N ALA A 71 -23.93 9.21 24.70
CA ALA A 71 -23.26 10.46 25.08
C ALA A 71 -22.29 10.30 26.27
N LYS A 72 -22.34 9.18 27.00
CA LYS A 72 -21.41 8.86 28.10
C LYS A 72 -20.13 8.19 27.61
N ASP A 73 -20.09 7.69 26.38
CA ASP A 73 -18.94 7.00 25.81
C ASP A 73 -17.91 8.01 25.26
N PRO A 74 -16.68 8.09 25.81
CA PRO A 74 -15.63 8.96 25.28
C PRO A 74 -15.24 8.63 23.83
N ALA A 75 -15.37 7.37 23.40
CA ALA A 75 -15.06 6.95 22.04
C ALA A 75 -16.07 7.52 21.03
N TYR A 76 -17.34 7.67 21.43
CA TYR A 76 -18.35 8.36 20.62
C TYR A 76 -17.95 9.81 20.32
N TRP A 77 -17.57 10.56 21.35
CA TRP A 77 -17.14 11.95 21.18
C TRP A 77 -15.84 12.08 20.39
N SER A 78 -14.94 11.10 20.53
CA SER A 78 -13.70 11.04 19.76
C SER A 78 -13.98 10.88 18.26
N LYS A 79 -14.88 9.96 17.90
CA LYS A 79 -15.35 9.80 16.51
C LYS A 79 -16.01 11.08 15.99
N ALA A 80 -16.87 11.71 16.78
CA ALA A 80 -17.51 12.97 16.42
C ALA A 80 -16.50 14.12 16.22
N CYS A 81 -15.44 14.18 17.03
CA CYS A 81 -14.34 15.13 16.85
C CYS A 81 -13.64 14.87 15.51
N LEU A 82 -13.17 13.65 15.25
CA LEU A 82 -12.52 13.27 13.99
C LEU A 82 -13.40 13.59 12.78
N TYR A 83 -14.69 13.27 12.86
CA TYR A 83 -15.67 13.61 11.82
C TYR A 83 -15.69 15.10 11.51
N ASN A 84 -15.77 15.95 12.55
CA ASN A 84 -15.79 17.39 12.36
C ASN A 84 -14.47 17.91 11.78
N MET A 85 -13.32 17.39 12.21
CA MET A 85 -12.02 17.80 11.67
C MET A 85 -11.93 17.49 10.17
N VAL A 86 -12.28 16.27 9.78
CA VAL A 86 -12.17 15.81 8.39
C VAL A 86 -13.21 16.45 7.49
N LYS A 87 -14.47 16.62 7.96
CA LYS A 87 -15.54 17.27 7.19
C LYS A 87 -15.21 18.71 6.80
N LEU A 88 -14.47 19.41 7.66
CA LEU A 88 -14.04 20.79 7.40
C LEU A 88 -12.83 20.86 6.47
N ALA A 89 -12.07 19.77 6.38
CA ALA A 89 -10.85 19.66 5.59
C ALA A 89 -11.11 19.35 4.10
N ARG A 90 -11.83 20.25 3.42
CA ARG A 90 -12.19 20.08 2.00
C ARG A 90 -11.04 20.30 1.02
N GLU A 91 -9.98 20.98 1.46
CA GLU A 91 -8.81 21.32 0.66
C GLU A 91 -7.62 20.45 1.04
N ALA A 92 -6.75 20.16 0.07
CA ALA A 92 -5.65 19.23 0.27
C ALA A 92 -4.66 19.66 1.37
N THR A 93 -4.41 20.96 1.47
CA THR A 93 -3.56 21.53 2.52
C THR A 93 -4.20 21.43 3.89
N THR A 94 -5.51 21.58 3.99
CA THR A 94 -6.24 21.50 5.26
C THR A 94 -6.35 20.06 5.72
N LEU A 95 -6.61 19.11 4.82
CA LEU A 95 -6.61 17.68 5.15
C LEU A 95 -5.24 17.23 5.63
N ARG A 96 -4.16 17.67 4.98
CA ARG A 96 -2.80 17.39 5.45
C ARG A 96 -2.58 17.89 6.87
N ARG A 97 -2.97 19.13 7.19
CA ARG A 97 -2.81 19.67 8.55
C ARG A 97 -3.62 18.92 9.61
N VAL A 98 -4.77 18.32 9.24
CA VAL A 98 -5.54 17.46 10.14
C VAL A 98 -4.85 16.10 10.32
N LEU A 99 -4.27 15.54 9.27
CA LEU A 99 -3.64 14.21 9.32
C LEU A 99 -2.25 14.21 9.96
N GLU A 100 -1.47 15.28 9.82
CA GLU A 100 -0.10 15.37 10.35
C GLU A 100 -0.01 15.09 11.87
N PRO A 101 -0.82 15.71 12.74
CA PRO A 101 -0.78 15.44 14.19
C PRO A 101 -1.24 14.02 14.53
N LEU A 102 -2.18 13.48 13.76
CA LEU A 102 -2.66 12.11 13.90
C LEU A 102 -1.58 11.09 13.55
N PHE A 103 -0.83 11.31 12.47
CA PHE A 103 0.32 10.48 12.12
C PHE A 103 1.45 10.61 13.15
N HIS A 104 1.69 11.81 13.66
CA HIS A 104 2.68 12.02 14.72
C HIS A 104 2.33 11.22 15.98
N TYR A 105 1.06 11.19 16.38
CA TYR A 105 0.60 10.33 17.48
C TYR A 105 0.84 8.85 17.17
N PHE A 106 0.52 8.37 15.96
CA PHE A 106 0.75 6.98 15.60
C PHE A 106 2.23 6.58 15.59
N ASP A 107 3.09 7.46 15.08
CA ASP A 107 4.54 7.28 15.05
C ASP A 107 5.12 7.17 16.47
N THR A 108 4.67 8.04 17.38
CA THR A 108 5.21 8.15 18.75
C THR A 108 4.67 7.09 19.70
N GLN A 109 3.41 6.67 19.54
CA GLN A 109 2.75 5.69 20.42
C GLN A 109 2.80 4.26 19.88
N ASN A 110 3.56 4.02 18.80
CA ASN A 110 3.68 2.72 18.13
C ASN A 110 2.30 2.11 17.80
N GLN A 111 1.41 2.92 17.21
CA GLN A 111 0.04 2.51 16.86
C GLN A 111 -0.07 1.88 15.46
N TRP A 112 1.02 1.95 14.69
CA TRP A 112 1.15 1.32 13.38
C TRP A 112 1.37 -0.20 13.47
N SER A 113 1.72 -0.74 14.65
CA SER A 113 1.95 -2.18 14.82
C SER A 113 0.73 -2.99 14.36
N SER A 114 0.99 -4.04 13.56
CA SER A 114 -0.04 -4.99 13.13
C SER A 114 -0.72 -5.71 14.29
N GLU A 115 -0.11 -5.73 15.47
CA GLU A 115 -0.72 -6.33 16.67
C GLU A 115 -1.81 -5.44 17.27
N LYS A 116 -1.68 -4.12 17.12
CA LYS A 116 -2.62 -3.15 17.69
C LYS A 116 -3.72 -2.77 16.69
N GLU A 117 -3.40 -2.74 15.40
CA GLU A 117 -4.29 -2.36 14.29
C GLU A 117 -5.00 -0.99 14.49
N GLU A 118 -4.51 -0.15 15.41
CA GLU A 118 -5.21 1.05 15.84
C GLU A 118 -5.18 2.13 14.76
N ALA A 119 -3.98 2.39 14.23
CA ALA A 119 -3.82 3.32 13.12
C ALA A 119 -4.68 2.91 11.92
N ALA A 120 -4.71 1.62 11.60
CA ALA A 120 -5.55 1.11 10.51
C ALA A 120 -7.04 1.34 10.78
N ARG A 121 -7.55 1.04 11.98
CA ARG A 121 -8.96 1.25 12.35
C ARG A 121 -9.37 2.72 12.29
N VAL A 122 -8.54 3.63 12.80
CA VAL A 122 -8.80 5.08 12.70
C VAL A 122 -8.78 5.53 11.25
N LEU A 123 -7.77 5.14 10.46
CA LEU A 123 -7.64 5.56 9.06
C LEU A 123 -8.74 5.01 8.16
N MET A 124 -9.21 3.79 8.41
CA MET A 124 -10.38 3.21 7.74
C MET A 124 -11.64 4.02 8.02
N TYR A 125 -11.83 4.44 9.28
CA TYR A 125 -12.93 5.35 9.64
C TYR A 125 -12.78 6.70 8.93
N LEU A 126 -11.60 7.31 8.93
CA LEU A 126 -11.39 8.57 8.19
C LEU A 126 -11.61 8.40 6.69
N GLN A 127 -11.19 7.29 6.12
CA GLN A 127 -11.40 6.98 4.70
C GLN A 127 -12.89 6.91 4.36
N SER A 128 -13.72 6.25 5.16
CA SER A 128 -15.16 6.17 4.89
C SER A 128 -15.84 7.53 4.95
N LEU A 129 -15.36 8.45 5.80
CA LEU A 129 -15.85 9.84 5.83
C LEU A 129 -15.45 10.64 4.59
N LEU A 130 -14.34 10.27 3.94
CA LEU A 130 -13.82 10.94 2.76
C LEU A 130 -14.40 10.40 1.45
N GLU A 131 -14.96 9.19 1.44
CA GLU A 131 -15.54 8.55 0.25
C GLU A 131 -16.65 9.37 -0.41
N ASP A 132 -17.44 10.10 0.38
CA ASP A 132 -18.52 10.96 -0.09
C ASP A 132 -18.04 12.29 -0.69
N SER A 133 -16.74 12.61 -0.55
CA SER A 133 -16.18 13.93 -0.85
C SER A 133 -15.32 13.99 -2.12
N GLY A 134 -15.39 12.97 -2.98
CA GLY A 134 -14.66 12.92 -4.25
C GLY A 134 -13.23 12.38 -4.11
N ASP A 135 -12.23 13.12 -4.61
CA ASP A 135 -10.83 12.67 -4.68
C ASP A 135 -10.10 12.61 -3.32
N ASN A 136 -10.76 12.97 -2.22
CA ASN A 136 -10.12 13.06 -0.91
C ASN A 136 -9.66 11.70 -0.36
N SER A 137 -10.31 10.60 -0.74
CA SER A 137 -9.84 9.25 -0.38
C SER A 137 -8.50 8.92 -1.05
N TYR A 138 -8.27 9.37 -2.29
CA TYR A 138 -6.95 9.24 -2.95
C TYR A 138 -5.93 10.17 -2.32
N LEU A 139 -6.36 11.36 -1.89
CA LEU A 139 -5.49 12.30 -1.20
C LEU A 139 -4.99 11.76 0.14
N LEU A 140 -5.84 11.08 0.92
CA LEU A 140 -5.43 10.37 2.13
C LEU A 140 -4.28 9.39 1.84
N LEU A 141 -4.42 8.56 0.80
CA LEU A 141 -3.38 7.61 0.37
C LEU A 141 -2.09 8.34 -0.05
N SER A 142 -2.20 9.42 -0.83
CA SER A 142 -1.03 10.22 -1.25
C SER A 142 -0.31 10.86 -0.06
N ILE A 143 -1.06 11.37 0.93
CA ILE A 143 -0.50 11.96 2.15
C ILE A 143 0.20 10.88 3.00
N LEU A 144 -0.37 9.68 3.12
CA LEU A 144 0.26 8.54 3.80
C LEU A 144 1.55 8.08 3.10
N VAL A 145 1.57 7.99 1.78
CA VAL A 145 2.80 7.63 1.03
C VAL A 145 3.90 8.67 1.29
N LYS A 146 3.56 9.96 1.32
CA LYS A 146 4.51 11.03 1.66
C LYS A 146 4.99 10.96 3.11
N HIS A 147 4.17 10.44 4.02
CA HIS A 147 4.55 10.24 5.42
C HIS A 147 5.71 9.23 5.59
N LEU A 148 5.95 8.35 4.63
CA LEU A 148 7.13 7.45 4.64
C LEU A 148 8.46 8.21 4.61
N ASP A 149 8.49 9.45 4.09
CA ASP A 149 9.66 10.34 4.12
C ASP A 149 9.82 11.11 5.43
N HIS A 150 8.85 11.03 6.35
CA HIS A 150 8.89 11.75 7.60
C HIS A 150 10.10 11.34 8.44
N LYS A 151 10.70 12.29 9.18
CA LYS A 151 11.92 12.06 9.96
C LYS A 151 11.77 10.96 11.03
N ASN A 152 10.54 10.76 11.54
CA ASN A 152 10.25 9.71 12.51
C ASN A 152 10.15 8.32 11.85
N VAL A 153 9.87 8.25 10.55
CA VAL A 153 9.57 7.02 9.81
C VAL A 153 10.72 6.56 8.92
N SER A 154 11.35 7.48 8.20
CA SER A 154 12.30 7.20 7.10
C SER A 154 13.51 6.34 7.46
N LYS A 155 13.87 6.24 8.75
CA LYS A 155 14.98 5.43 9.27
C LYS A 155 14.52 4.17 10.03
N GLN A 156 13.23 3.91 10.08
CA GLN A 156 12.63 2.80 10.81
C GLN A 156 11.97 1.81 9.83
N PRO A 157 12.68 0.77 9.37
CA PRO A 157 12.17 -0.14 8.33
C PRO A 157 10.88 -0.86 8.75
N ILE A 158 10.76 -1.24 10.02
CA ILE A 158 9.54 -1.86 10.57
C ILE A 158 8.35 -0.89 10.47
N LEU A 159 8.56 0.38 10.80
CA LEU A 159 7.52 1.40 10.73
C LEU A 159 7.11 1.66 9.28
N GLN A 160 8.07 1.70 8.36
CA GLN A 160 7.81 1.81 6.93
C GLN A 160 7.00 0.62 6.40
N ILE A 161 7.33 -0.62 6.80
CA ILE A 161 6.58 -1.82 6.43
C ILE A 161 5.13 -1.71 6.92
N ASN A 162 4.94 -1.37 8.20
CA ASN A 162 3.62 -1.26 8.80
C ASN A 162 2.76 -0.19 8.11
N ILE A 163 3.29 1.02 7.92
CA ILE A 163 2.58 2.09 7.21
C ILE A 163 2.26 1.67 5.77
N THR A 164 3.21 1.06 5.07
CA THR A 164 3.01 0.59 3.68
C THR A 164 1.92 -0.48 3.60
N ASN A 165 1.85 -1.40 4.56
CA ASN A 165 0.79 -2.38 4.67
C ASN A 165 -0.56 -1.72 4.95
N THR A 166 -0.62 -0.72 5.84
CA THR A 166 -1.84 0.06 6.08
C THR A 166 -2.30 0.80 4.82
N ILE A 167 -1.39 1.43 4.05
CA ILE A 167 -1.71 2.05 2.76
C ILE A 167 -2.27 1.00 1.79
N THR A 168 -1.68 -0.19 1.75
CA THR A 168 -2.13 -1.30 0.91
C THR A 168 -3.55 -1.76 1.27
N GLN A 169 -3.87 -1.86 2.56
CA GLN A 169 -5.23 -2.17 3.04
C GLN A 169 -6.23 -1.07 2.68
N LEU A 170 -5.90 0.20 2.94
CA LEU A 170 -6.77 1.33 2.60
C LEU A 170 -7.00 1.43 1.08
N ALA A 171 -5.98 1.16 0.27
CA ALA A 171 -6.09 1.17 -1.17
C ALA A 171 -7.15 0.18 -1.68
N GLN A 172 -7.36 -0.95 -1.01
CA GLN A 172 -8.35 -1.95 -1.41
C GLN A 172 -9.78 -1.39 -1.42
N ASN A 173 -10.10 -0.45 -0.52
CA ASN A 173 -11.45 0.10 -0.37
C ASN A 173 -11.76 1.23 -1.33
N VAL A 174 -10.75 1.90 -1.88
CA VAL A 174 -11.01 3.02 -2.80
C VAL A 174 -11.51 2.50 -4.14
N LYS A 175 -12.44 3.25 -4.74
CA LYS A 175 -12.98 2.97 -6.08
C LYS A 175 -11.87 3.03 -7.13
N GLN A 176 -12.06 2.30 -8.22
CA GLN A 176 -11.19 2.38 -9.38
C GLN A 176 -11.53 3.66 -10.16
N GLN A 177 -10.54 4.54 -10.34
CA GLN A 177 -10.68 5.80 -11.06
C GLN A 177 -9.30 6.29 -11.51
N ALA A 178 -9.22 6.78 -12.75
CA ALA A 178 -8.03 7.50 -13.21
C ALA A 178 -7.88 8.79 -12.39
N SER A 179 -6.87 8.85 -11.53
CA SER A 179 -6.61 9.98 -10.65
C SER A 179 -5.14 10.36 -10.66
N VAL A 180 -4.86 11.63 -10.97
CA VAL A 180 -3.51 12.20 -10.93
C VAL A 180 -2.89 12.06 -9.54
N THR A 181 -3.72 12.10 -8.50
CA THR A 181 -3.28 11.92 -7.10
C THR A 181 -2.75 10.50 -6.85
N ILE A 182 -3.38 9.47 -7.42
CA ILE A 182 -2.88 8.08 -7.34
C ILE A 182 -1.58 7.94 -8.12
N ILE A 183 -1.51 8.50 -9.33
CA ILE A 183 -0.28 8.48 -10.14
C ILE A 183 0.88 9.15 -9.40
N GLY A 184 0.63 10.29 -8.75
CA GLY A 184 1.61 10.94 -7.89
C GLY A 184 2.05 10.07 -6.70
N ALA A 185 1.11 9.37 -6.06
CA ALA A 185 1.43 8.43 -4.98
C ALA A 185 2.27 7.23 -5.48
N ILE A 186 1.98 6.69 -6.66
CA ILE A 186 2.80 5.62 -7.28
C ILE A 186 4.21 6.15 -7.57
N SER A 187 4.35 7.37 -8.10
CA SER A 187 5.67 8.01 -8.30
C SER A 187 6.49 8.05 -7.01
N ASP A 188 5.86 8.46 -5.90
CA ASP A 188 6.52 8.53 -4.60
C ASP A 188 6.86 7.13 -4.07
N LEU A 189 6.01 6.12 -4.26
CA LEU A 189 6.34 4.71 -3.93
C LEU A 189 7.51 4.16 -4.76
N ILE A 190 7.61 4.48 -6.05
CA ILE A 190 8.77 4.10 -6.89
C ILE A 190 10.06 4.73 -6.33
N LYS A 191 10.00 5.98 -5.86
CA LYS A 191 11.14 6.62 -5.19
C LYS A 191 11.52 5.89 -3.90
N HIS A 192 10.54 5.45 -3.11
CA HIS A 192 10.77 4.65 -1.89
C HIS A 192 11.37 3.29 -2.21
N LEU A 193 10.86 2.60 -3.23
CA LEU A 193 11.40 1.32 -3.71
C LEU A 193 12.86 1.48 -4.14
N ARG A 194 13.17 2.53 -4.92
CA ARG A 194 14.55 2.87 -5.27
C ARG A 194 15.44 3.07 -4.03
N LYS A 195 15.00 3.84 -3.03
CA LYS A 195 15.75 4.06 -1.79
C LYS A 195 15.98 2.75 -1.03
N CYS A 196 14.96 1.90 -0.93
CA CYS A 196 15.06 0.56 -0.32
C CYS A 196 16.15 -0.30 -1.00
N LEU A 197 16.21 -0.28 -2.33
CA LEU A 197 17.20 -1.02 -3.10
C LEU A 197 18.62 -0.47 -2.94
N GLN A 198 18.78 0.85 -2.77
CA GLN A 198 20.10 1.46 -2.48
C GLN A 198 20.63 1.03 -1.11
N ASN A 199 19.75 0.91 -0.12
CA ASN A 199 20.12 0.45 1.21
C ASN A 199 20.57 -1.02 1.17
N LEU A 200 19.89 -1.87 0.38
CA LEU A 200 20.25 -3.27 0.18
C LEU A 200 21.65 -3.44 -0.46
N GLY A 201 21.99 -2.59 -1.43
CA GLY A 201 23.31 -2.61 -2.09
C GLY A 201 24.45 -2.11 -1.19
N SER A 202 24.14 -1.34 -0.14
CA SER A 202 25.13 -0.78 0.79
C SER A 202 25.36 -1.66 2.02
N SER A 203 24.51 -2.66 2.27
CA SER A 203 24.49 -3.45 3.50
C SER A 203 25.40 -4.67 3.48
N SER A 204 26.44 -4.73 2.63
CA SER A 204 27.40 -5.85 2.56
C SER A 204 28.21 -6.10 3.84
N SER A 205 27.91 -5.36 4.91
CA SER A 205 28.55 -5.37 6.24
C SER A 205 27.57 -5.64 7.41
N PHE A 206 26.26 -5.76 7.17
CA PHE A 206 25.27 -5.82 8.26
C PHE A 206 24.52 -7.17 8.31
N GLY A 207 24.16 -7.60 9.53
CA GLY A 207 23.71 -8.97 9.82
C GLY A 207 22.41 -9.39 9.12
N ASN A 208 22.14 -10.70 9.13
CA ASN A 208 21.03 -11.38 8.46
C ASN A 208 19.63 -10.74 8.68
N ASN A 209 19.43 -10.04 9.81
CA ASN A 209 18.17 -9.38 10.15
C ASN A 209 17.86 -8.14 9.31
N GLU A 210 18.87 -7.32 8.97
CA GLU A 210 18.65 -6.10 8.17
C GLU A 210 18.33 -6.43 6.72
N TYR A 211 19.02 -7.42 6.15
CA TYR A 211 18.69 -7.94 4.82
C TYR A 211 17.24 -8.41 4.75
N LYS A 212 16.80 -9.21 5.74
CA LYS A 212 15.42 -9.69 5.84
C LYS A 212 14.41 -8.53 5.89
N LEU A 213 14.61 -7.55 6.76
CA LEU A 213 13.71 -6.39 6.85
C LEU A 213 13.67 -5.58 5.55
N ASN A 214 14.79 -5.42 4.86
CA ASN A 214 14.80 -4.74 3.55
C ASN A 214 14.03 -5.53 2.49
N THR A 215 14.13 -6.87 2.48
CA THR A 215 13.34 -7.70 1.55
C THR A 215 11.83 -7.64 1.86
N GLU A 216 11.46 -7.57 3.13
CA GLU A 216 10.06 -7.38 3.56
C GLU A 216 9.54 -6.00 3.17
N LEU A 217 10.35 -4.95 3.36
CA LEU A 217 10.01 -3.58 2.93
C LEU A 217 9.85 -3.49 1.41
N GLN A 218 10.78 -4.08 0.64
CA GLN A 218 10.66 -4.16 -0.81
C GLN A 218 9.34 -4.83 -1.21
N SER A 219 9.02 -5.98 -0.61
CA SER A 219 7.78 -6.70 -0.90
C SER A 219 6.53 -5.89 -0.56
N ALA A 220 6.52 -5.19 0.58
CA ALA A 220 5.43 -4.31 0.97
C ALA A 220 5.25 -3.16 -0.03
N LEU A 221 6.33 -2.52 -0.46
CA LEU A 221 6.31 -1.43 -1.45
C LEU A 221 5.80 -1.90 -2.81
N GLU A 222 6.28 -3.06 -3.30
CA GLU A 222 5.81 -3.66 -4.55
C GLU A 222 4.31 -3.99 -4.50
N MET A 223 3.84 -4.59 -3.40
CA MET A 223 2.41 -4.88 -3.21
C MET A 223 1.58 -3.59 -3.15
N CYS A 224 2.08 -2.54 -2.51
CA CYS A 224 1.41 -1.25 -2.45
C CYS A 224 1.30 -0.60 -3.84
N ILE A 225 2.39 -0.61 -4.63
CA ILE A 225 2.42 -0.15 -6.02
C ILE A 225 1.39 -0.92 -6.84
N LEU A 226 1.35 -2.26 -6.73
CA LEU A 226 0.39 -3.09 -7.44
C LEU A 226 -1.05 -2.73 -7.08
N GLN A 227 -1.36 -2.60 -5.79
CA GLN A 227 -2.71 -2.24 -5.35
C GLN A 227 -3.15 -0.88 -5.89
N LEU A 228 -2.31 0.15 -5.78
CA LEU A 228 -2.65 1.48 -6.31
C LEU A 228 -2.76 1.49 -7.84
N SER A 229 -1.89 0.74 -8.53
CA SER A 229 -1.93 0.63 -10.00
C SER A 229 -3.26 0.03 -10.47
N ASN A 230 -3.77 -0.99 -9.78
CA ASN A 230 -5.09 -1.56 -10.06
C ASN A 230 -6.24 -0.56 -9.89
N LYS A 231 -6.05 0.50 -9.08
CA LYS A 231 -7.06 1.56 -8.89
C LYS A 231 -7.02 2.63 -9.96
N VAL A 232 -5.92 2.80 -10.69
CA VAL A 232 -5.87 3.68 -11.87
C VAL A 232 -6.74 3.12 -13.01
N GLY A 233 -6.74 1.79 -13.17
CA GLY A 233 -7.51 1.08 -14.20
C GLY A 233 -6.85 1.07 -15.58
N ASP A 234 -6.27 2.19 -16.00
CA ASP A 234 -5.44 2.28 -17.21
C ASP A 234 -3.95 2.26 -16.86
N VAL A 235 -3.19 1.44 -17.58
CA VAL A 235 -1.73 1.29 -17.40
C VAL A 235 -0.97 2.41 -18.12
N GLY A 236 -1.55 3.05 -19.13
CA GLY A 236 -0.91 4.11 -19.93
C GLY A 236 -0.28 5.22 -19.08
N PRO A 237 -1.02 5.91 -18.19
CA PRO A 237 -0.48 6.94 -17.31
C PRO A 237 0.66 6.47 -16.39
N ILE A 238 0.70 5.18 -16.05
CA ILE A 238 1.78 4.61 -15.22
C ILE A 238 3.04 4.40 -16.05
N LEU A 239 2.90 4.00 -17.33
CA LEU A 239 4.02 3.89 -18.25
C LEU A 239 4.61 5.27 -18.61
N ASP A 240 3.76 6.29 -18.76
CA ASP A 240 4.21 7.68 -18.93
C ASP A 240 4.97 8.17 -17.70
N LEU A 241 4.49 7.83 -16.49
CA LEU A 241 5.21 8.10 -15.25
C LEU A 241 6.59 7.42 -15.24
N MET A 242 6.70 6.18 -15.70
CA MET A 242 8.00 5.50 -15.81
C MET A 242 8.95 6.24 -16.74
N ALA A 243 8.45 6.83 -17.84
CA ALA A 243 9.25 7.67 -18.72
C ALA A 243 9.79 8.91 -17.97
N VAL A 244 8.94 9.60 -17.21
CA VAL A 244 9.34 10.75 -16.38
C VAL A 244 10.40 10.38 -15.34
N VAL A 245 10.31 9.20 -14.73
CA VAL A 245 11.33 8.70 -13.78
C VAL A 245 12.68 8.47 -14.46
N LEU A 246 12.68 8.08 -15.74
CA LEU A 246 13.89 7.79 -16.52
C LEU A 246 14.53 9.02 -17.19
N GLU A 247 13.76 10.08 -17.44
CA GLU A 247 14.21 11.31 -18.13
C GLU A 247 15.49 11.91 -17.55
N ASN A 248 15.65 11.83 -16.22
CA ASN A 248 16.79 12.38 -15.50
C ASN A 248 17.55 11.28 -14.75
N ILE A 249 17.82 10.15 -15.41
CA ILE A 249 18.58 9.06 -14.79
C ILE A 249 19.95 9.59 -14.32
N SER A 250 20.28 9.31 -13.06
CA SER A 250 21.52 9.81 -12.46
C SER A 250 22.74 9.22 -13.14
N THR A 251 23.82 9.99 -13.26
CA THR A 251 25.15 9.49 -13.65
C THR A 251 25.83 8.69 -12.54
N THR A 252 25.32 8.76 -11.30
CA THR A 252 25.83 7.99 -10.17
C THR A 252 25.39 6.55 -10.30
N THR A 253 26.33 5.63 -10.52
CA THR A 253 26.09 4.21 -10.85
C THR A 253 25.05 3.54 -9.95
N ILE A 254 25.18 3.63 -8.63
CA ILE A 254 24.24 2.98 -7.71
C ILE A 254 22.82 3.57 -7.80
N VAL A 255 22.71 4.88 -8.03
CA VAL A 255 21.42 5.56 -8.19
C VAL A 255 20.79 5.22 -9.53
N ALA A 256 21.58 5.12 -10.60
CA ALA A 256 21.14 4.71 -11.93
C ALA A 256 20.55 3.29 -11.90
N ARG A 257 21.33 2.33 -11.37
CA ARG A 257 20.97 0.91 -11.26
C ARG A 257 19.69 0.70 -10.45
N THR A 258 19.60 1.34 -9.29
CA THR A 258 18.41 1.22 -8.43
C THR A 258 17.18 1.93 -9.02
N THR A 259 17.37 3.02 -9.77
CA THR A 259 16.28 3.69 -10.51
C THR A 259 15.72 2.77 -11.59
N ILE A 260 16.57 2.22 -12.46
CA ILE A 260 16.11 1.35 -13.54
C ILE A 260 15.49 0.05 -13.00
N TYR A 261 16.01 -0.49 -11.89
CA TYR A 261 15.43 -1.67 -11.25
C TYR A 261 14.06 -1.38 -10.64
N ALA A 262 13.86 -0.23 -9.99
CA ALA A 262 12.54 0.16 -9.46
C ALA A 262 11.51 0.33 -10.59
N VAL A 263 11.92 0.91 -11.72
CA VAL A 263 11.09 1.02 -12.94
C VAL A 263 10.79 -0.37 -13.51
N TYR A 264 11.77 -1.27 -13.57
CA TYR A 264 11.59 -2.65 -14.01
C TYR A 264 10.60 -3.44 -13.14
N GLN A 265 10.69 -3.33 -11.81
CA GLN A 265 9.71 -3.98 -10.93
C GLN A 265 8.32 -3.39 -11.13
N THR A 266 8.21 -2.07 -11.27
CA THR A 266 6.92 -1.42 -11.57
C THR A 266 6.34 -1.95 -12.87
N ALA A 267 7.13 -2.04 -13.94
CA ALA A 267 6.71 -2.61 -15.22
C ALA A 267 6.11 -4.01 -15.03
N LYS A 268 6.87 -4.91 -14.37
CA LYS A 268 6.42 -6.28 -14.08
C LYS A 268 5.10 -6.36 -13.33
N LEU A 269 4.82 -5.41 -12.45
CA LEU A 269 3.60 -5.39 -11.65
C LEU A 269 2.38 -4.96 -12.46
N VAL A 270 2.55 -4.01 -13.40
CA VAL A 270 1.43 -3.35 -14.08
C VAL A 270 1.15 -3.89 -15.48
N THR A 271 2.12 -4.55 -16.13
CA THR A 271 1.94 -5.08 -17.49
C THR A 271 1.30 -6.47 -17.45
N SER A 272 -0.01 -6.55 -17.67
CA SER A 272 -0.76 -7.82 -17.75
C SER A 272 -1.36 -8.08 -19.13
N ILE A 273 -1.47 -7.06 -19.98
CA ILE A 273 -2.07 -7.13 -21.33
C ILE A 273 -1.17 -6.33 -22.29
N PRO A 274 -0.91 -6.82 -23.51
CA PRO A 274 -0.19 -6.06 -24.52
C PRO A 274 -0.97 -4.79 -24.87
N ASN A 275 -0.43 -3.65 -24.44
CA ASN A 275 -0.86 -2.32 -24.85
C ASN A 275 0.11 -1.78 -25.91
N THR A 276 -0.31 -0.78 -26.68
CA THR A 276 0.62 -0.03 -27.53
C THR A 276 1.76 0.52 -26.68
N PHE A 277 3.00 0.28 -27.11
CA PHE A 277 4.17 0.76 -26.39
C PHE A 277 4.17 2.29 -26.39
N PRO A 278 4.26 2.96 -25.23
CA PRO A 278 4.19 4.42 -25.18
C PRO A 278 5.48 5.07 -25.70
N ASP A 279 5.33 6.01 -26.64
CA ASP A 279 6.44 6.69 -27.32
C ASP A 279 7.40 7.38 -26.36
N ALA A 280 6.88 8.03 -25.31
CA ALA A 280 7.70 8.70 -24.30
C ALA A 280 8.60 7.72 -23.55
N LEU A 281 8.05 6.58 -23.11
CA LEU A 281 8.83 5.55 -22.43
C LEU A 281 9.84 4.92 -23.38
N PHE A 282 9.47 4.68 -24.64
CA PHE A 282 10.37 4.14 -25.65
C PHE A 282 11.57 5.05 -25.86
N HIS A 283 11.33 6.34 -26.06
CA HIS A 283 12.40 7.33 -26.24
C HIS A 283 13.34 7.36 -25.03
N GLN A 284 12.81 7.40 -23.81
CA GLN A 284 13.62 7.42 -22.61
C GLN A 284 14.43 6.13 -22.42
N LEU A 285 13.86 4.97 -22.76
CA LEU A 285 14.59 3.71 -22.71
C LEU A 285 15.76 3.67 -23.69
N LEU A 286 15.61 4.21 -24.91
CA LEU A 286 16.72 4.32 -25.86
C LEU A 286 17.88 5.17 -25.31
N LEU A 287 17.56 6.27 -24.62
CA LEU A 287 18.58 7.09 -23.95
C LEU A 287 19.26 6.33 -22.81
N VAL A 288 18.51 5.61 -21.97
CA VAL A 288 19.06 4.81 -20.88
C VAL A 288 19.89 3.61 -21.40
N MET A 289 19.53 3.03 -22.55
CA MET A 289 20.33 1.99 -23.22
C MET A 289 21.70 2.50 -23.69
N ALA A 290 21.91 3.82 -23.78
CA ALA A 290 23.21 4.43 -24.06
C ALA A 290 24.00 4.81 -22.79
N HIS A 291 23.49 4.51 -21.59
CA HIS A 291 24.13 4.85 -20.32
C HIS A 291 25.51 4.16 -20.17
N PRO A 292 26.54 4.81 -19.58
CA PRO A 292 27.89 4.24 -19.44
C PRO A 292 27.92 2.96 -18.59
N ASP A 293 27.07 2.85 -17.57
CA ASP A 293 26.95 1.65 -16.73
C ASP A 293 26.18 0.52 -17.44
N HIS A 294 26.78 -0.68 -17.47
CA HIS A 294 26.23 -1.82 -18.20
C HIS A 294 24.99 -2.45 -17.55
N GLU A 295 24.93 -2.54 -16.23
CA GLU A 295 23.73 -3.04 -15.52
C GLU A 295 22.54 -2.12 -15.76
N THR A 296 22.78 -0.81 -15.81
CA THR A 296 21.75 0.17 -16.16
C THR A 296 21.19 -0.07 -17.57
N ARG A 297 22.06 -0.34 -18.56
CA ARG A 297 21.63 -0.70 -19.93
C ARG A 297 20.81 -1.99 -19.96
N ILE A 298 21.28 -3.04 -19.26
CA ILE A 298 20.56 -4.32 -19.15
C ILE A 298 19.17 -4.10 -18.53
N GLY A 299 19.09 -3.27 -17.49
CA GLY A 299 17.83 -2.87 -16.87
C GLY A 299 16.86 -2.23 -17.89
N ALA A 300 17.34 -1.32 -18.74
CA ALA A 300 16.50 -0.70 -19.77
C ALA A 300 15.99 -1.71 -20.81
N HIS A 301 16.84 -2.65 -21.26
CA HIS A 301 16.39 -3.75 -22.11
C HIS A 301 15.36 -4.67 -21.42
N SER A 302 15.49 -4.85 -20.11
CA SER A 302 14.54 -5.64 -19.31
C SER A 302 13.18 -4.94 -19.24
N VAL A 303 13.15 -3.63 -18.96
CA VAL A 303 11.92 -2.82 -18.98
C VAL A 303 11.28 -2.86 -20.36
N PHE A 304 12.05 -2.61 -21.41
CA PHE A 304 11.56 -2.64 -22.79
C PHE A 304 10.91 -3.99 -23.13
N SER A 305 11.60 -5.09 -22.84
CA SER A 305 11.08 -6.43 -23.08
C SER A 305 9.82 -6.72 -22.27
N THR A 306 9.77 -6.34 -21.00
CA THR A 306 8.61 -6.56 -20.12
C THR A 306 7.38 -5.79 -20.60
N VAL A 307 7.53 -4.54 -21.05
CA VAL A 307 6.41 -3.73 -21.55
C VAL A 307 5.97 -4.19 -22.93
N LEU A 308 6.91 -4.55 -23.82
CA LEU A 308 6.60 -4.99 -25.19
C LEU A 308 5.95 -6.38 -25.22
N MET A 309 6.44 -7.29 -24.38
CA MET A 309 5.99 -8.68 -24.31
C MET A 309 5.58 -9.03 -22.88
N PRO A 310 4.39 -8.57 -22.42
CA PRO A 310 3.92 -8.89 -21.08
C PRO A 310 3.79 -10.41 -20.90
N SER A 311 4.36 -10.93 -19.82
CA SER A 311 4.15 -12.34 -19.46
C SER A 311 2.70 -12.52 -18.96
N PRO A 312 1.94 -13.49 -19.50
CA PRO A 312 0.62 -13.82 -18.97
C PRO A 312 0.68 -14.46 -17.58
N PHE A 313 1.87 -14.90 -17.15
CA PHE A 313 2.14 -15.46 -15.83
C PHE A 313 3.04 -14.48 -15.05
N SER A 314 2.43 -13.66 -14.20
CA SER A 314 3.18 -12.91 -13.18
C SER A 314 3.19 -13.75 -11.89
N PRO A 315 4.35 -14.24 -11.42
CA PRO A 315 4.43 -15.05 -10.18
C PRO A 315 3.95 -14.30 -8.92
N GLN A 316 3.79 -12.98 -8.99
CA GLN A 316 3.29 -12.15 -7.91
C GLN A 316 1.75 -12.18 -7.81
N LEU A 317 1.06 -12.59 -8.87
CA LEU A 317 -0.39 -12.87 -8.84
C LEU A 317 -0.68 -14.06 -7.91
N ASP A 318 0.21 -15.06 -7.82
CA ASP A 318 0.06 -16.19 -6.90
C ASP A 318 0.16 -15.78 -5.42
N HIS A 319 0.88 -14.69 -5.11
CA HIS A 319 0.91 -14.11 -3.76
C HIS A 319 -0.43 -13.47 -3.37
N LYS A 320 -1.22 -12.98 -4.34
CA LYS A 320 -2.59 -12.49 -4.12
C LYS A 320 -3.49 -13.62 -3.57
N THR A 321 -3.29 -14.85 -4.05
CA THR A 321 -4.05 -16.04 -3.60
C THR A 321 -3.56 -16.54 -2.24
N LYS A 322 -2.25 -16.52 -1.98
CA LYS A 322 -1.67 -17.02 -0.73
C LYS A 322 -1.87 -16.10 0.48
N MET A 323 -1.96 -14.78 0.26
CA MET A 323 -2.20 -13.80 1.34
C MET A 323 -3.69 -13.67 1.68
N ALA A 324 -4.59 -13.87 0.71
CA ALA A 324 -6.04 -13.84 0.94
C ALA A 324 -6.58 -15.09 1.67
N GLN A 325 -5.83 -16.19 1.71
CA GLN A 325 -6.24 -17.46 2.34
C GLN A 325 -5.68 -17.69 3.75
N LYS A 326 -4.87 -16.80 4.31
CA LYS A 326 -4.30 -17.02 5.65
C LYS A 326 -5.23 -16.50 6.75
N VAL A 327 -6.42 -17.08 6.84
CA VAL A 327 -7.19 -17.19 8.08
C VAL A 327 -6.77 -18.52 8.72
N PRO A 328 -6.20 -18.55 9.94
CA PRO A 328 -5.78 -19.80 10.56
C PRO A 328 -7.00 -20.52 11.14
N SER A 329 -7.49 -21.54 10.46
CA SER A 329 -8.25 -22.61 11.12
C SER A 329 -7.25 -23.70 11.53
N GLU A 330 -7.01 -23.78 12.84
CA GLU A 330 -6.32 -24.90 13.45
C GLU A 330 -7.06 -26.22 13.14
N SER A 331 -6.34 -27.21 12.65
CA SER A 331 -6.47 -28.59 13.12
C SER A 331 -5.26 -29.40 12.67
N PHE A 332 -4.59 -29.99 13.67
CA PHE A 332 -3.49 -30.93 13.50
C PHE A 332 -3.90 -32.17 12.71
N SER A 333 -3.02 -32.67 11.85
CA SER A 333 -2.85 -34.09 11.54
C SER A 333 -1.49 -34.31 10.89
N ILE A 334 -0.54 -34.80 11.67
CA ILE A 334 0.73 -35.36 11.19
C ILE A 334 0.39 -36.67 10.49
N GLN A 335 0.61 -36.77 9.18
CA GLN A 335 0.91 -38.04 8.53
C GLN A 335 2.04 -37.88 7.50
N HIS A 336 2.94 -38.85 7.61
CA HIS A 336 4.24 -38.96 7.02
C HIS A 336 4.08 -39.74 5.72
N GLU A 337 4.46 -39.19 4.56
CA GLU A 337 4.61 -40.01 3.36
C GLU A 337 5.76 -39.52 2.49
N SER A 338 6.83 -40.31 2.54
CA SER A 338 7.97 -40.31 1.64
C SER A 338 7.58 -40.92 0.30
N PHE A 339 7.87 -40.26 -0.82
CA PHE A 339 8.00 -40.95 -2.10
C PHE A 339 9.15 -40.37 -2.93
N LEU A 340 10.27 -41.11 -2.89
CA LEU A 340 11.29 -41.15 -3.93
C LEU A 340 10.92 -42.25 -4.92
N GLY A 341 10.97 -41.96 -6.21
CA GLY A 341 10.85 -42.93 -7.31
C GLY A 341 10.76 -42.18 -8.64
N ALA A 342 11.87 -41.88 -9.29
CA ALA A 342 12.55 -42.73 -10.27
C ALA A 342 11.74 -42.93 -11.56
N GLU A 343 11.95 -42.06 -12.55
CA GLU A 343 11.62 -42.33 -13.95
C GLU A 343 12.90 -42.66 -14.73
N GLN A 344 13.01 -43.93 -15.12
CA GLN A 344 13.96 -44.42 -16.11
C GLN A 344 13.41 -44.13 -17.51
N ILE A 345 14.18 -43.41 -18.33
CA ILE A 345 13.93 -43.31 -19.78
C ILE A 345 14.84 -44.29 -20.50
N ASN A 346 14.20 -45.30 -21.08
CA ASN A 346 14.78 -46.31 -21.96
C ASN A 346 15.03 -45.70 -23.35
N ARG A 347 16.29 -45.68 -23.82
CA ARG A 347 16.59 -45.45 -25.24
C ARG A 347 17.63 -46.47 -25.73
N LYS A 348 17.13 -47.48 -26.45
CA LYS A 348 17.93 -48.40 -27.27
C LYS A 348 18.74 -47.61 -28.29
N HIS A 349 20.01 -47.98 -28.45
CA HIS A 349 20.74 -47.83 -29.70
C HIS A 349 21.46 -49.16 -30.00
N VAL A 350 21.21 -49.69 -31.19
CA VAL A 350 21.86 -50.89 -31.74
C VAL A 350 23.02 -50.42 -32.65
N GLU A 351 24.15 -51.09 -32.42
CA GLU A 351 25.34 -51.37 -33.23
C GLU A 351 25.70 -50.57 -34.48
N GLY A 352 26.99 -50.20 -34.53
CA GLY A 352 27.81 -50.07 -35.73
C GLY A 352 29.28 -50.20 -35.33
N GLY A 353 29.87 -51.37 -35.58
CA GLY A 353 31.28 -51.67 -35.30
C GLY A 353 32.23 -51.32 -36.44
N ALA A 354 33.49 -51.06 -36.09
CA ALA A 354 34.72 -51.30 -36.86
C ALA A 354 35.89 -50.96 -35.91
N VAL A 355 36.56 -51.96 -35.33
CA VAL A 355 37.79 -52.62 -35.82
C VAL A 355 39.03 -51.72 -35.70
N VAL A 356 39.93 -52.21 -34.86
CA VAL A 356 41.31 -51.79 -34.61
C VAL A 356 42.17 -52.38 -35.72
N ASP A 357 43.00 -51.55 -36.35
CA ASP A 357 44.21 -52.00 -37.07
C ASP A 357 45.34 -52.21 -36.04
N VAL A 358 45.70 -53.49 -35.86
CA VAL A 358 47.02 -54.03 -36.20
C VAL A 358 46.79 -55.31 -37.00
#